data_AF-A0A958YL64-F1
#
_entry.id   AF-A0A958YL64-F1
#
_cell.length_a   1.000
_cell.length_b   1.000
_cell.length_c   1.000
_cell.angle_alpha   90.00
_cell.angle_beta   90.00
_cell.angle_gamma   90.00
#
_symmetry.space_group_name_H-M   'P 1'
#
loop_
_entity.id
_entity.type
_entity.pdbx_description
1 polymer ?
#
loop_
_entity_poly.entity_id
_entity_poly.type
_entity_poly.pdbx_seq_one_letter_code
_entity_poly.pdbx_strand_id
1 'polypeptide(L)' 'MKQPNQIQGYKVDKSTIISLEKGKIPPQAIDLEEVVLGAMMIDKKGVDEVIDILSPDAFYKDAHKHIFEAIFKLFEN' A
#
# COMPACT_ATOMS: atom_id res chain seq x y z
N MET A 1 -20.88 -5.60 54.27
CA MET A 1 -21.36 -5.56 52.86
C MET A 1 -20.14 -5.58 51.95
N LYS A 2 -19.95 -6.65 51.15
CA LYS A 2 -18.81 -6.75 50.22
C LYS A 2 -19.15 -5.91 48.98
N GLN A 3 -18.31 -4.91 48.68
CA GLN A 3 -18.51 -4.06 47.50
C GLN A 3 -18.31 -4.90 46.22
N PRO A 4 -19.16 -4.73 45.19
CA PRO A 4 -19.03 -5.48 43.94
C PRO A 4 -17.79 -5.01 43.17
N ASN A 5 -17.04 -5.98 42.66
CA ASN A 5 -15.80 -5.79 41.92
C ASN A 5 -16.08 -4.99 40.63
N GLN A 6 -15.34 -3.89 40.41
CA GLN A 6 -15.46 -3.08 39.21
C GLN A 6 -15.13 -3.92 37.98
N ILE A 7 -16.08 -4.04 37.04
CA ILE A 7 -15.84 -4.70 35.75
C ILE A 7 -14.77 -3.89 35.04
N GLN A 8 -13.58 -4.47 34.90
CA GLN A 8 -12.44 -3.85 34.25
C GLN A 8 -12.77 -3.70 32.77
N GLY A 9 -13.09 -2.47 32.35
CA GLY A 9 -13.38 -2.15 30.96
C GLY A 9 -12.22 -2.59 30.07
N TYR A 10 -12.52 -3.35 29.02
CA TYR A 10 -11.57 -3.71 27.99
C TYR A 10 -10.91 -2.42 27.46
N LYS A 11 -9.58 -2.32 27.59
CA LYS A 11 -8.82 -1.21 27.03
C LYS A 11 -8.91 -1.32 25.52
N VAL A 12 -9.77 -0.50 24.91
CA VAL A 12 -9.89 -0.42 23.45
C VAL A 12 -8.60 0.21 22.92
N ASP A 13 -7.88 -0.53 22.08
CA ASP A 13 -6.73 -0.01 21.36
C ASP A 13 -7.21 1.07 20.37
N LYS A 14 -6.83 2.32 20.64
CA LYS A 14 -7.25 3.47 19.83
C LYS A 14 -6.57 3.49 18.45
N SER A 15 -5.51 2.71 18.22
CA SER A 15 -4.82 2.67 16.93
C SER A 15 -5.69 2.12 15.79
N THR A 16 -6.68 1.28 16.12
CA THR A 16 -7.65 0.73 15.15
C THR A 16 -8.86 1.64 14.93
N ILE A 17 -9.02 2.72 15.70
CA ILE A 17 -10.17 3.63 15.57
C ILE A 17 -9.90 4.61 14.41
N ILE A 18 -10.48 4.29 13.26
CA ILE A 18 -10.46 5.17 12.08
C ILE A 18 -11.31 6.41 12.41
N SER A 19 -10.68 7.57 12.53
CA SER A 19 -11.37 8.85 12.73
C SER A 19 -12.26 9.15 11.51
N LEU A 20 -13.57 8.95 11.67
CA LEU A 20 -14.60 9.18 10.63
C LEU A 20 -14.63 10.63 10.09
N GLU A 21 -13.96 11.56 10.78
CA GLU A 21 -13.84 12.97 10.41
C GLU A 21 -13.03 13.23 9.13
N LYS A 22 -12.16 12.28 8.72
CA LYS A 22 -11.36 12.38 7.48
C LYS A 22 -11.93 11.62 6.28
N GLY A 23 -13.12 11.03 6.41
CA GLY A 23 -13.68 10.13 5.39
C GLY A 23 -12.94 8.79 5.32
N LYS A 24 -13.46 7.86 4.51
CA LYS A 24 -12.79 6.58 4.26
C LYS A 24 -11.61 6.82 3.32
N ILE A 25 -10.44 6.32 3.69
CA ILE A 25 -9.29 6.26 2.80
C ILE A 25 -9.67 5.42 1.58
N PRO A 26 -9.38 5.88 0.35
CA PRO A 26 -9.64 5.09 -0.85
C PRO A 26 -8.86 3.76 -0.79
N PRO A 27 -9.38 2.68 -1.39
CA PRO A 27 -8.69 1.39 -1.40
C PRO A 27 -7.32 1.55 -2.09
N GLN A 28 -6.25 1.22 -1.37
CA GLN A 28 -4.87 1.34 -1.82
C GLN A 28 -4.02 0.25 -1.17
N ALA A 29 -2.92 -0.15 -1.82
CA ALA A 29 -1.99 -1.15 -1.32
C ALA A 29 -0.54 -0.73 -1.62
N ILE A 30 -0.06 0.28 -0.90
CA ILE A 30 1.26 0.88 -1.09
C ILE A 30 2.39 -0.16 -0.95
N ASP A 31 2.28 -1.08 0.01
CA ASP A 31 3.30 -2.10 0.24
C ASP A 31 3.43 -3.04 -0.97
N LEU A 32 2.33 -3.30 -1.69
CA LEU A 32 2.36 -4.11 -2.91
C LEU A 32 3.02 -3.36 -4.07
N GLU A 33 2.81 -2.04 -4.17
CA GLU A 33 3.49 -1.22 -5.16
C GLU A 33 5.01 -1.31 -5.00
N GLU A 34 5.51 -1.23 -3.76
CA GLU A 34 6.95 -1.33 -3.46
C GLU A 34 7.51 -2.71 -3.83
N VAL A 35 6.77 -3.78 -3.55
CA VAL A 35 7.17 -5.15 -3.92
C VAL A 35 7.23 -5.34 -5.42
N VAL A 36 6.24 -4.83 -6.17
CA VAL A 36 6.22 -4.92 -7.64
C VAL A 36 7.40 -4.18 -8.26
N LEU A 37 7.64 -2.93 -7.83
CA LEU A 37 8.77 -2.15 -8.33
C LEU A 37 10.10 -2.82 -7.99
N GLY A 38 10.25 -3.33 -6.78
CA GLY A 38 11.45 -4.06 -6.35
C GLY A 38 11.69 -5.33 -7.19
N ALA A 39 10.64 -6.10 -7.47
CA ALA A 39 10.74 -7.27 -8.33
C ALA A 39 11.21 -6.92 -9.75
N MET A 40 10.66 -5.86 -10.34
CA MET A 40 11.06 -5.37 -11.67
C MET A 40 12.51 -4.87 -11.72
N MET A 41 13.05 -4.36 -10.60
CA MET A 41 14.44 -3.91 -10.52
C MET A 41 15.45 -5.06 -10.36
N ILE A 42 15.02 -6.19 -9.78
CA ILE A 42 15.90 -7.34 -9.50
C ILE A 42 15.91 -8.32 -10.67
N ASP A 43 14.74 -8.64 -11.23
CA ASP A 43 14.59 -9.62 -12.29
C ASP A 43 14.19 -8.96 -13.61
N LYS A 44 15.04 -9.12 -14.63
CA LYS A 44 14.76 -8.63 -15.99
C LYS A 44 13.49 -9.25 -16.58
N LYS A 45 13.19 -10.52 -16.25
CA LYS A 45 11.95 -11.18 -16.69
C LYS A 45 10.71 -10.59 -16.03
N GLY A 46 10.85 -10.03 -14.84
CA GLY A 46 9.75 -9.38 -14.13
C GLY A 46 9.23 -8.15 -14.88
N VAL A 47 10.08 -7.49 -15.67
CA VAL A 47 9.64 -6.39 -16.54
C VAL A 47 8.82 -6.94 -17.71
N ASP A 48 9.33 -7.93 -18.44
CA ASP A 48 8.66 -8.54 -19.61
C ASP A 48 7.24 -9.05 -19.30
N GLU A 49 7.03 -9.65 -18.12
CA GLU A 49 5.72 -10.21 -17.72
C GLU A 49 4.70 -9.15 -17.32
N VAL A 50 5.17 -8.02 -16.80
CA VAL A 50 4.32 -7.01 -16.13
C VAL A 50 4.02 -5.81 -17.03
N ILE A 51 4.90 -5.52 -18.00
CA ILE A 51 4.85 -4.33 -18.85
C ILE A 51 3.53 -4.21 -19.64
N ASP A 52 2.93 -5.34 -20.03
CA ASP A 52 1.68 -5.39 -20.80
C ASP A 52 0.42 -5.30 -19.93
N ILE A 53 0.57 -5.44 -18.61
CA ILE A 53 -0.55 -5.53 -17.65
C ILE A 53 -0.71 -4.22 -16.88
N LEU A 54 0.39 -3.62 -16.43
CA LEU A 54 0.38 -2.43 -15.58
C LEU A 54 0.61 -1.16 -16.38
N SER A 55 -0.18 -0.13 -16.06
CA SER A 55 0.05 1.25 -16.50
C SER A 55 0.64 2.08 -15.35
N PRO A 56 1.33 3.20 -15.63
CA PRO A 56 1.82 4.10 -14.59
C PRO A 56 0.71 4.60 -13.67
N ASP A 57 -0.50 4.80 -14.19
CA ASP A 57 -1.66 5.28 -13.42
C ASP A 57 -2.18 4.28 -12.38
N ALA A 58 -1.75 3.01 -12.45
CA ALA A 58 -2.12 1.99 -11.47
C ALA A 58 -1.50 2.22 -10.08
N PHE A 59 -0.42 2.99 -10.01
CA PHE A 59 0.26 3.30 -8.74
C PHE A 59 -0.41 4.48 -8.04
N TYR A 60 -0.68 4.34 -6.75
CA TYR A 60 -1.31 5.39 -5.95
C TYR A 60 -0.33 6.52 -5.63
N LYS A 61 0.92 6.18 -5.27
CA LYS A 61 1.95 7.19 -4.98
C LYS A 61 2.57 7.71 -6.28
N ASP A 62 2.60 9.03 -6.45
CA ASP A 62 3.25 9.66 -7.61
C ASP A 62 4.74 9.31 -7.73
N ALA A 63 5.44 9.14 -6.60
CA ALA A 63 6.82 8.67 -6.61
C ALA A 63 6.97 7.29 -7.29
N HIS A 64 6.03 6.38 -7.04
CA HIS A 64 6.05 5.04 -7.64
C HIS A 64 5.72 5.08 -9.13
N LYS A 65 4.82 5.98 -9.55
CA LYS A 65 4.55 6.26 -10.97
C LYS A 65 5.83 6.64 -11.72
N HIS A 66 6.58 7.59 -11.18
CA HIS A 66 7.82 8.06 -11.81
C HIS A 66 8.90 6.96 -11.90
N ILE A 67 8.98 6.09 -10.89
CA ILE A 67 9.89 4.94 -10.92
C ILE A 67 9.48 3.97 -12.03
N PHE A 68 8.19 3.61 -12.10
CA PHE A 68 7.68 2.73 -13.14
C PHE A 68 7.89 3.32 -14.54
N GLU A 69 7.61 4.61 -14.76
CA GLU A 69 7.86 5.29 -16.02
C GLU A 69 9.34 5.24 -16.45
N ALA A 70 10.27 5.38 -15.50
CA ALA A 70 11.69 5.29 -15.81
C ALA A 70 12.10 3.87 -16.22
N ILE A 71 11.58 2.84 -15.53
CA ILE A 71 11.78 1.43 -15.90
C ILE A 71 11.20 1.16 -17.29
N PHE A 72 9.98 1.63 -17.55
CA PHE A 72 9.29 1.47 -18.83
C PHE A 72 10.08 2.12 -19.98
N LYS A 73 10.51 3.38 -19.81
CA LYS A 73 11.33 4.07 -20.81
C LYS A 73 12.67 3.36 -21.06
N LEU A 74 13.30 2.81 -20.02
CA LEU A 74 14.55 2.07 -20.19
C LEU A 74 14.33 0.76 -20.96
N PHE A 75 13.17 0.12 -20.77
CA PHE A 75 12.79 -1.10 -21.49
C PHE A 75 12.50 -0.84 -22.98
N GLU A 76 11.90 0.30 -23.32
CA GLU A 76 11.62 0.70 -24.71
C GLU A 76 12.85 1.12 -25.53
N ASN A 77 14.01 1.35 -24.88
CA ASN A 77 15.26 1.74 -25.55
C ASN A 77 16.10 0.52 -25.98
#